data_AF-A0A3N1J5C0-F1
#
_entry.id   AF-A0A3N1J5C0-F1
#
_cell.length_a   1.000
_cell.length_b   1.000
_cell.length_c   1.000
_cell.angle_alpha   90.00
_cell.angle_beta   90.00
_cell.angle_gamma   90.00
#
_symmetry.space_group_name_H-M   'P 1'
#
loop_
_entity.id
_entity.type
_entity.pdbx_description
1 polymer ?
#
loop_
_entity_poly.entity_id
_entity_poly.type
_entity_poly.pdbx_seq_one_letter_code
_entity_poly.pdbx_strand_id
1 'polypeptide(L)'
;MEMKKLNTALIITVIVLLIAAILVLIKILFSDMKGFEWGNVSSWVSACGTLGTLLIALMAYRKAPEWISQKKHDSAFDIAKKIIIEDLPELQELISTVSSQANNLIWQFDLISNDPKDFITLNNCTQALAIFHPPQISPRTFRKDLKKLRKLGWRMNQDAHQELEKMKQSYIKIHRANAMLWNILKNHVTNESHSTKSIKERTLDLISRVTKHEDDFEQAYEEFDRLHSSFDQYFAK
;
A
#
# COMPACT_ATOMS: atom_id res chain seq x y z
N MET A 1 -32.50 -33.09 -14.02
CA MET A 1 -32.59 -31.67 -13.58
C MET A 1 -33.85 -30.98 -14.11
N GLU A 2 -34.34 -31.34 -15.31
CA GLU A 2 -35.53 -30.73 -15.94
C GLU A 2 -36.86 -31.08 -15.25
N MET A 3 -37.02 -32.33 -14.77
CA MET A 3 -38.20 -32.76 -14.00
C MET A 3 -38.48 -31.88 -12.77
N LYS A 4 -37.43 -31.41 -12.09
CA LYS A 4 -37.58 -30.49 -10.94
C LYS A 4 -38.06 -29.11 -11.37
N LYS A 5 -37.57 -28.59 -12.51
CA LYS A 5 -37.98 -27.29 -13.07
C LYS A 5 -39.44 -27.30 -13.55
N LEU A 6 -39.86 -28.37 -14.24
CA LEU A 6 -41.24 -28.54 -14.69
C LEU A 6 -42.23 -28.64 -13.52
N ASN A 7 -41.87 -29.39 -12.48
CA ASN A 7 -42.72 -29.51 -11.30
C ASN A 7 -42.82 -28.18 -10.52
N THR A 8 -41.72 -27.43 -10.42
CA THR A 8 -41.75 -26.07 -9.85
C THR A 8 -42.60 -25.11 -10.68
N ALA A 9 -42.52 -25.17 -12.01
CA ALA A 9 -43.36 -24.36 -12.90
C ALA A 9 -44.86 -24.66 -12.69
N LEU A 10 -45.22 -25.94 -12.62
CA LEU A 10 -46.60 -26.39 -12.36
C LEU A 10 -47.12 -25.89 -11.02
N ILE A 11 -46.30 -25.97 -9.96
CA ILE A 11 -46.66 -25.46 -8.63
C ILE A 11 -46.87 -23.94 -8.66
N ILE A 12 -46.00 -23.19 -9.33
CA ILE A 12 -46.16 -21.73 -9.49
C ILE A 12 -47.47 -21.41 -10.23
N THR A 13 -47.76 -22.12 -11.31
CA THR A 13 -49.00 -21.91 -12.08
C THR A 13 -50.25 -22.18 -11.23
N VAL A 14 -50.26 -23.26 -10.45
CA VAL A 14 -51.38 -23.58 -9.54
C VAL A 14 -51.55 -22.50 -8.49
N ILE A 15 -50.46 -22.01 -7.88
CA ILE A 15 -50.51 -20.93 -6.88
C ILE A 15 -51.07 -19.63 -7.48
N VAL A 16 -50.62 -19.26 -8.69
CA VAL A 16 -51.12 -18.05 -9.37
C VAL A 16 -52.61 -18.15 -9.68
N LEU A 17 -53.07 -19.31 -10.17
CA LEU A 17 -54.49 -19.57 -10.43
C LEU A 17 -55.33 -19.51 -9.15
N LEU A 18 -54.81 -20.04 -8.04
CA LEU A 18 -55.50 -20.03 -6.75
C LEU A 18 -55.63 -18.60 -6.20
N ILE A 19 -54.58 -17.79 -6.31
CA ILE A 19 -54.59 -16.37 -5.92
C ILE A 19 -55.58 -15.60 -6.80
N ALA A 20 -55.61 -15.84 -8.12
CA ALA A 20 -56.56 -15.21 -9.02
C ALA A 20 -58.02 -15.55 -8.66
N ALA A 21 -58.31 -16.82 -8.34
CA ALA A 21 -59.62 -17.25 -7.91
C ALA A 21 -60.05 -16.57 -6.59
N ILE A 22 -59.15 -16.47 -5.61
CA ILE A 22 -59.40 -15.77 -4.34
C ILE A 22 -59.70 -14.29 -4.58
N LEU A 23 -58.94 -13.61 -5.44
CA LEU A 23 -59.17 -12.19 -5.76
C LEU A 23 -60.54 -11.96 -6.43
N VAL A 24 -60.95 -12.86 -7.33
CA VAL A 24 -62.28 -12.80 -7.97
C VAL A 24 -63.38 -13.01 -6.93
N LEU A 25 -63.23 -13.98 -6.02
CA LEU A 25 -64.19 -14.23 -4.94
C LEU A 25 -64.33 -13.03 -4.00
N ILE A 26 -63.22 -12.40 -3.61
CA ILE A 26 -63.21 -11.19 -2.79
C ILE A 26 -63.95 -10.05 -3.52
N LYS A 27 -63.70 -9.85 -4.82
CA LYS A 27 -64.41 -8.84 -5.59
C LYS A 27 -65.92 -9.05 -5.58
N ILE A 28 -66.38 -10.29 -5.71
CA ILE A 28 -67.81 -10.66 -5.70
C ILE A 28 -68.40 -10.48 -4.29
N LEU A 29 -67.68 -10.88 -3.24
CA LEU A 29 -68.15 -10.76 -1.85
C LEU A 29 -68.34 -9.32 -1.38
N PHE A 30 -67.54 -8.40 -1.90
CA PHE A 30 -67.53 -6.99 -1.49
C PHE A 30 -68.14 -6.04 -2.52
N SER A 31 -68.76 -6.54 -3.60
CA SER A 31 -69.31 -5.70 -4.67
C SER A 31 -70.49 -4.82 -4.25
N ASP A 32 -71.25 -5.23 -3.23
CA ASP A 32 -72.42 -4.49 -2.72
C ASP A 32 -72.12 -3.60 -1.49
N MET A 33 -70.86 -3.56 -1.01
CA MET A 33 -70.51 -2.68 0.10
C MET A 33 -70.37 -1.23 -0.35
N LYS A 34 -71.19 -0.34 0.21
CA LYS A 34 -71.07 1.11 -0.01
C LYS A 34 -69.69 1.61 0.45
N GLY A 35 -68.92 2.17 -0.48
CA GLY A 35 -67.58 2.74 -0.23
C GLY A 35 -66.41 1.85 -0.62
N PHE A 36 -66.63 0.67 -1.19
CA PHE A 36 -65.55 -0.20 -1.67
C PHE A 36 -65.16 0.14 -3.12
N GLU A 37 -63.98 0.75 -3.29
CA GLU A 37 -63.40 1.02 -4.60
C GLU A 37 -62.38 -0.04 -4.97
N TRP A 38 -62.75 -0.94 -5.89
CA TRP A 38 -61.83 -1.94 -6.44
C TRP A 38 -60.80 -1.24 -7.34
N GLY A 39 -59.57 -1.07 -6.82
CA GLY A 39 -58.46 -0.50 -7.59
C GLY A 39 -58.09 -1.31 -8.83
N ASN A 40 -57.50 -0.67 -9.84
CA ASN A 40 -57.06 -1.34 -11.07
C ASN A 40 -56.00 -2.40 -10.78
N VAL A 41 -56.15 -3.62 -11.33
CA VAL A 41 -55.19 -4.74 -11.19
C VAL A 41 -53.76 -4.31 -11.55
N SER A 42 -53.61 -3.42 -12.54
CA SER A 42 -52.31 -2.83 -12.92
C SER A 42 -51.64 -2.07 -11.76
N SER A 43 -52.41 -1.38 -10.91
CA SER A 43 -51.89 -0.66 -9.74
C SER A 43 -51.40 -1.60 -8.64
N TRP A 44 -52.05 -2.75 -8.47
CA TRP A 44 -51.62 -3.78 -7.52
C TRP A 44 -50.33 -4.48 -7.98
N VAL A 45 -50.24 -4.82 -9.27
CA VAL A 45 -49.02 -5.40 -9.87
C VAL A 45 -47.86 -4.40 -9.79
N SER A 46 -48.11 -3.12 -10.07
CA SER A 46 -47.12 -2.06 -9.95
C SER A 46 -46.68 -1.82 -8.50
N ALA A 47 -47.60 -1.90 -7.54
CA ALA A 47 -47.28 -1.84 -6.12
C ALA A 47 -46.44 -3.04 -5.65
N CYS A 48 -46.77 -4.26 -6.10
CA CYS A 48 -45.95 -5.45 -5.85
C CYS A 48 -44.54 -5.36 -6.46
N GLY A 49 -44.41 -4.81 -7.67
CA GLY A 49 -43.10 -4.55 -8.29
C GLY A 49 -42.26 -3.55 -7.50
N THR A 50 -42.90 -2.49 -7.00
CA THR A 50 -42.26 -1.49 -6.13
C THR A 50 -41.83 -2.10 -4.79
N LEU A 51 -42.67 -2.95 -4.19
CA LEU A 51 -42.34 -3.70 -2.97
C LEU A 51 -41.20 -4.70 -3.18
N GLY A 52 -41.17 -5.40 -4.33
CA GLY A 52 -40.06 -6.28 -4.70
C GLY A 52 -38.75 -5.52 -4.88
N THR A 53 -38.79 -4.35 -5.52
CA THR A 53 -37.62 -3.46 -5.67
C THR A 53 -37.14 -2.96 -4.30
N LEU A 54 -38.04 -2.59 -3.41
CA LEU A 54 -37.73 -2.19 -2.03
C LEU A 54 -37.08 -3.33 -1.24
N LEU A 55 -37.56 -4.57 -1.39
CA LEU A 55 -36.96 -5.75 -0.75
C LEU A 55 -35.54 -5.99 -1.24
N ILE A 56 -35.30 -5.91 -2.55
CA ILE A 56 -33.96 -6.03 -3.14
C ILE A 56 -33.06 -4.89 -2.63
N ALA A 57 -33.56 -3.66 -2.58
CA ALA A 57 -32.83 -2.51 -2.05
C ALA A 57 -32.48 -2.69 -0.56
N LEU A 58 -33.39 -3.24 0.26
CA LEU A 58 -33.13 -3.55 1.66
C LEU A 58 -32.10 -4.68 1.83
N MET A 59 -32.15 -5.71 1.00
CA MET A 59 -31.13 -6.76 0.98
C MET A 59 -29.75 -6.23 0.57
N ALA A 60 -29.70 -5.37 -0.46
CA ALA A 60 -28.49 -4.69 -0.89
C ALA A 60 -27.96 -3.76 0.22
N TYR A 61 -28.83 -3.02 0.89
CA TYR A 61 -28.48 -2.17 2.02
C TYR A 61 -27.90 -2.97 3.19
N ARG A 62 -28.46 -4.15 3.50
CA ARG A 62 -27.93 -5.04 4.53
C ARG A 62 -26.58 -5.65 4.18
N LYS A 63 -26.30 -5.91 2.89
CA LYS A 63 -25.01 -6.42 2.41
C LYS A 63 -23.97 -5.34 2.12
N ALA A 64 -24.40 -4.10 1.94
CA ALA A 64 -23.50 -2.96 1.75
C ALA A 64 -22.42 -2.81 2.83
N PRO A 65 -22.70 -2.94 4.15
CA PRO A 65 -21.65 -2.83 5.18
C PRO A 65 -20.60 -3.95 5.07
N GLU A 66 -21.01 -5.17 4.72
CA GLU A 66 -20.08 -6.30 4.50
C GLU A 66 -19.19 -6.04 3.28
N TRP A 67 -19.78 -5.58 2.17
CA TRP A 67 -19.04 -5.23 0.95
C TRP A 67 -18.06 -4.07 1.17
N ILE A 68 -18.47 -3.03 1.91
CA ILE A 68 -17.58 -1.90 2.26
C ILE A 68 -16.45 -2.38 3.17
N SER A 69 -16.74 -3.24 4.15
CA SER A 69 -15.72 -3.84 5.02
C SER A 69 -14.72 -4.67 4.23
N GLN A 70 -15.21 -5.52 3.32
CA GLN A 70 -14.37 -6.32 2.43
C GLN A 70 -13.47 -5.43 1.57
N LYS A 71 -14.03 -4.40 0.91
CA LYS A 71 -13.25 -3.45 0.10
C LYS A 71 -12.23 -2.66 0.91
N LYS A 72 -12.54 -2.34 2.17
CA LYS A 72 -11.60 -1.70 3.11
C LYS A 72 -10.43 -2.64 3.41
N HIS A 73 -10.68 -3.93 3.63
CA HIS A 73 -9.65 -4.95 3.83
C HIS A 73 -8.81 -5.18 2.57
N ASP A 74 -9.43 -5.27 1.39
CA ASP A 74 -8.71 -5.41 0.10
C ASP A 74 -7.77 -4.21 -0.11
N SER A 75 -8.27 -2.99 0.08
CA SER A 75 -7.47 -1.77 -0.10
C SER A 75 -6.32 -1.68 0.92
N ALA A 76 -6.53 -2.15 2.14
CA ALA A 76 -5.48 -2.19 3.15
C ALA A 76 -4.45 -3.25 2.82
N PHE A 77 -4.88 -4.42 2.35
CA PHE A 77 -4.00 -5.49 1.89
C PHE A 77 -3.10 -5.01 0.76
N ASP A 78 -3.64 -4.32 -0.25
CA ASP A 78 -2.86 -3.79 -1.37
C ASP A 78 -1.79 -2.79 -0.93
N ILE A 79 -2.13 -1.87 0.00
CA ILE A 79 -1.17 -0.89 0.53
C ILE A 79 -0.08 -1.60 1.34
N ALA A 80 -0.43 -2.56 2.18
CA ALA A 80 0.54 -3.28 2.98
C ALA A 80 1.44 -4.20 2.12
N LYS A 81 0.87 -4.83 1.08
CA LYS A 81 1.62 -5.61 0.10
C LYS A 81 2.66 -4.75 -0.60
N LYS A 82 2.25 -3.56 -1.05
CA LYS A 82 3.15 -2.58 -1.66
C LYS A 82 4.33 -2.25 -0.73
N ILE A 83 4.07 -1.99 0.56
CA ILE A 83 5.12 -1.65 1.52
C ILE A 83 6.14 -2.79 1.66
N ILE A 84 5.67 -4.02 1.86
CA ILE A 84 6.53 -5.17 2.19
C ILE A 84 7.26 -5.71 0.96
N ILE A 85 6.57 -5.83 -0.17
CA ILE A 85 7.09 -6.55 -1.35
C ILE A 85 7.79 -5.61 -2.33
N GLU A 86 7.41 -4.33 -2.39
CA GLU A 86 7.94 -3.39 -3.37
C GLU A 86 8.79 -2.32 -2.68
N ASP A 87 8.18 -1.51 -1.82
CA ASP A 87 8.83 -0.31 -1.32
C ASP A 87 10.07 -0.63 -0.43
N LEU A 88 9.98 -1.61 0.46
CA LEU A 88 11.09 -1.97 1.37
C LEU A 88 12.31 -2.58 0.65
N PRO A 89 12.16 -3.57 -0.25
CA PRO A 89 13.26 -4.07 -1.07
C PRO A 89 13.92 -2.99 -1.94
N GLU A 90 13.12 -2.13 -2.58
CA GLU A 90 13.65 -1.00 -3.38
C GLU A 90 14.47 -0.02 -2.52
N LEU A 91 14.07 0.18 -1.25
CA LEU A 91 14.85 0.98 -0.30
C LEU A 91 16.19 0.30 0.04
N GLN A 92 16.20 -1.02 0.23
CA GLN A 92 17.42 -1.78 0.50
C GLN A 92 18.39 -1.71 -0.70
N GLU A 93 17.89 -1.89 -1.92
CA GLU A 93 18.69 -1.79 -3.15
C GLU A 93 19.32 -0.39 -3.31
N LEU A 94 18.55 0.66 -3.02
CA LEU A 94 19.04 2.04 -3.02
C LEU A 94 20.20 2.22 -2.02
N ILE A 95 20.04 1.74 -0.79
CA ILE A 95 21.07 1.84 0.25
C ILE A 95 22.34 1.08 -0.15
N SER A 96 22.20 -0.15 -0.65
CA SER A 96 23.33 -0.95 -1.14
C SER A 96 24.07 -0.28 -2.29
N THR A 97 23.33 0.34 -3.21
CA THR A 97 23.92 1.12 -4.32
C THR A 97 24.73 2.30 -3.80
N VAL A 98 24.21 3.04 -2.82
CA VAL A 98 24.91 4.19 -2.21
C VAL A 98 26.19 3.75 -1.52
N SER A 99 26.14 2.66 -0.74
CA SER A 99 27.33 2.15 -0.06
C SER A 99 28.36 1.61 -1.04
N SER A 100 27.94 0.88 -2.08
CA SER A 100 28.82 0.42 -3.15
C SER A 100 29.55 1.57 -3.85
N GLN A 101 28.85 2.67 -4.15
CA GLN A 101 29.46 3.88 -4.70
C GLN A 101 30.49 4.50 -3.75
N ALA A 102 30.18 4.55 -2.45
CA ALA A 102 31.10 5.07 -1.44
C ALA A 102 32.35 4.16 -1.28
N ASN A 103 32.16 2.84 -1.23
CA ASN A 103 33.25 1.86 -1.13
C ASN A 103 34.14 1.83 -2.36
N ASN A 104 33.59 2.08 -3.56
CA ASN A 104 34.39 2.20 -4.78
C ASN A 104 35.44 3.32 -4.70
N LEU A 105 35.16 4.39 -3.95
CA LEU A 105 36.14 5.46 -3.72
C LEU A 105 37.37 4.96 -2.96
N ILE A 106 37.22 4.01 -2.03
CA ILE A 106 38.34 3.41 -1.29
C ILE A 106 39.32 2.79 -2.29
N TRP A 107 38.82 1.96 -3.19
CA TRP A 107 39.62 1.33 -4.24
C TRP A 107 40.31 2.36 -5.13
N GLN A 108 39.62 3.44 -5.49
CA GLN A 108 40.20 4.50 -6.30
C GLN A 108 41.33 5.26 -5.56
N PHE A 109 41.18 5.48 -4.26
CA PHE A 109 42.24 6.07 -3.43
C PHE A 109 43.47 5.17 -3.24
N ASP A 110 43.28 3.86 -3.30
CA ASP A 110 44.35 2.88 -3.09
C ASP A 110 45.07 2.55 -4.41
N LEU A 111 44.34 2.54 -5.53
CA LEU A 111 44.86 2.10 -6.83
C LEU A 111 45.23 3.25 -7.78
N ILE A 112 44.53 4.39 -7.72
CA ILE A 112 44.69 5.47 -8.70
C ILE A 112 45.54 6.59 -8.13
N SER A 113 45.05 7.29 -7.10
CA SER A 113 45.74 8.46 -6.54
C SER A 113 45.20 8.83 -5.15
N ASN A 114 46.02 9.55 -4.38
CA ASN A 114 45.55 10.20 -3.16
C ASN A 114 44.69 11.44 -3.46
N ASP A 115 44.75 11.99 -4.68
CA ASP A 115 43.92 13.13 -5.10
C ASP A 115 42.65 12.68 -5.81
N PRO A 116 41.45 12.99 -5.26
CA PRO A 116 40.19 12.67 -5.92
C PRO A 116 40.03 13.28 -7.31
N LYS A 117 40.74 14.37 -7.64
CA LYS A 117 40.67 15.00 -8.96
C LYS A 117 41.10 14.06 -10.09
N ASP A 118 41.94 13.08 -9.76
CA ASP A 118 42.49 12.15 -10.75
C ASP A 118 41.47 11.09 -11.18
N PHE A 119 40.36 10.93 -10.44
CA PHE A 119 39.37 9.87 -10.71
C PHE A 119 37.90 10.27 -10.52
N ILE A 120 37.62 11.44 -9.93
CA ILE A 120 36.26 11.97 -9.76
C ILE A 120 36.06 13.21 -10.62
N THR A 121 34.95 13.20 -11.37
CA THR A 121 34.47 14.35 -12.12
C THR A 121 33.30 15.04 -11.41
N LEU A 122 33.03 16.29 -11.79
CA LEU A 122 31.85 17.03 -11.35
C LEU A 122 30.54 16.28 -11.67
N ASN A 123 30.51 15.53 -12.79
CA ASN A 123 29.36 14.73 -13.18
C ASN A 123 29.13 13.55 -12.21
N ASN A 124 30.20 12.86 -11.79
CA ASN A 124 30.09 11.79 -10.79
C ASN A 124 29.47 12.31 -9.49
N CYS A 125 29.94 13.45 -8.98
CA CYS A 125 29.38 14.07 -7.78
C CYS A 125 27.91 14.46 -7.95
N THR A 126 27.54 14.97 -9.14
CA THR A 126 26.16 15.40 -9.40
C THR A 126 25.21 14.21 -9.47
N GLN A 127 25.61 13.12 -10.13
CA GLN A 127 24.84 11.88 -10.19
C GLN A 127 24.68 11.25 -8.81
N ALA A 128 25.75 11.19 -8.01
CA ALA A 128 25.71 10.61 -6.67
C ALA A 128 24.88 11.44 -5.67
N LEU A 129 24.80 12.76 -5.84
CA LEU A 129 23.88 13.61 -5.07
C LEU A 129 22.42 13.50 -5.55
N ALA A 130 22.20 13.13 -6.81
CA ALA A 130 20.87 12.96 -7.39
C ALA A 130 20.21 11.62 -7.00
N ILE A 131 20.98 10.64 -6.49
CA ILE A 131 20.46 9.32 -6.09
C ILE A 131 19.35 9.41 -5.02
N PHE A 132 19.36 10.47 -4.21
CA PHE A 132 18.34 10.77 -3.20
C PHE A 132 17.30 11.83 -3.64
N HIS A 133 17.31 12.25 -4.91
CA HIS A 133 16.30 13.14 -5.51
C HIS A 133 15.24 12.35 -6.29
N PRO A 134 14.02 12.90 -6.39
CA PRO A 134 12.87 12.37 -5.64
C PRO A 134 12.81 10.84 -5.72
N PRO A 135 13.30 10.10 -4.71
CA PRO A 135 13.09 8.67 -4.69
C PRO A 135 11.58 8.47 -4.55
N GLN A 136 11.01 7.69 -5.46
CA GLN A 136 9.59 7.30 -5.40
C GLN A 136 9.24 6.73 -4.01
N ILE A 137 10.25 6.18 -3.33
CA ILE A 137 10.19 5.60 -2.01
C ILE A 137 11.10 6.38 -1.06
N SER A 138 10.50 6.93 -0.01
CA SER A 138 11.23 7.56 1.09
C SER A 138 10.57 7.19 2.40
N PRO A 139 11.25 7.37 3.55
CA PRO A 139 10.61 7.25 4.86
C PRO A 139 9.32 8.08 5.01
N ARG A 140 9.17 9.15 4.20
CA ARG A 140 7.94 9.95 4.16
C ARG A 140 6.79 9.23 3.43
N THR A 141 7.09 8.51 2.36
CA THR A 141 6.13 7.69 1.60
C THR A 141 5.58 6.56 2.48
N PHE A 142 6.47 5.81 3.15
CA PHE A 142 6.08 4.78 4.13
C PHE A 142 5.18 5.32 5.23
N ARG A 143 5.52 6.47 5.82
CA ARG A 143 4.70 7.09 6.87
C ARG A 143 3.29 7.45 6.37
N LYS A 144 3.17 7.90 5.12
CA LYS A 144 1.88 8.22 4.51
C LYS A 144 1.04 6.95 4.34
N ASP A 145 1.65 5.87 3.87
CA ASP A 145 0.94 4.62 3.59
C ASP A 145 0.58 3.86 4.89
N LEU A 146 1.44 3.87 5.91
CA LEU A 146 1.08 3.42 7.26
C LEU A 146 -0.09 4.21 7.86
N LYS A 147 -0.15 5.53 7.62
CA LYS A 147 -1.28 6.36 8.07
C LYS A 147 -2.57 5.99 7.34
N LYS A 148 -2.51 5.60 6.06
CA LYS A 148 -3.67 5.09 5.31
C LYS A 148 -4.12 3.73 5.87
N LEU A 149 -3.19 2.79 6.10
CA LEU A 149 -3.49 1.50 6.71
C LEU A 149 -4.21 1.65 8.05
N ARG A 150 -3.71 2.54 8.92
CA ARG A 150 -4.35 2.83 10.20
C ARG A 150 -5.77 3.36 10.06
N LYS A 151 -6.06 4.18 9.04
CA LYS A 151 -7.43 4.65 8.75
C LYS A 151 -8.34 3.52 8.24
N LEU A 152 -7.77 2.51 7.58
CA LEU A 152 -8.48 1.32 7.12
C LEU A 152 -8.64 0.27 8.24
N GLY A 153 -8.12 0.53 9.44
CA GLY A 153 -8.23 -0.36 10.60
C GLY A 153 -7.11 -1.40 10.69
N TRP A 154 -6.03 -1.25 9.93
CA TRP A 154 -4.86 -2.13 10.02
C TRP A 154 -3.75 -1.41 10.78
N ARG A 155 -3.18 -2.07 11.79
CA ARG A 155 -2.08 -1.51 12.58
C ARG A 155 -0.87 -2.41 12.45
N MET A 156 0.29 -1.82 12.12
CA MET A 156 1.53 -2.56 12.14
C MET A 156 1.84 -3.02 13.56
N ASN A 157 2.34 -4.25 13.69
CA ASN A 157 2.83 -4.79 14.95
C ASN A 157 3.89 -3.84 15.55
N GLN A 158 3.93 -3.72 16.87
CA GLN A 158 4.85 -2.85 17.57
C GLN A 158 6.31 -3.18 17.24
N ASP A 159 6.67 -4.46 17.17
CA ASP A 159 8.05 -4.89 16.89
C ASP A 159 8.44 -4.56 15.43
N ALA A 160 7.55 -4.85 14.46
CA ALA A 160 7.73 -4.42 13.06
C ALA A 160 7.86 -2.89 12.92
N HIS A 161 7.08 -2.14 13.70
CA HIS A 161 7.14 -0.68 13.69
C HIS A 161 8.46 -0.16 14.25
N GLN A 162 8.99 -0.80 15.29
CA GLN A 162 10.28 -0.44 15.88
C GLN A 162 11.42 -0.66 14.89
N GLU A 163 11.48 -1.81 14.21
CA GLU A 163 12.50 -2.07 13.19
C GLU A 163 12.40 -1.10 12.00
N LEU A 164 11.19 -0.77 11.56
CA LEU A 164 10.98 0.24 10.51
C LEU A 164 11.47 1.64 10.93
N GLU A 165 11.29 2.02 12.19
CA GLU A 165 11.82 3.28 12.70
C GLU A 165 13.35 3.25 12.78
N LYS A 166 13.98 2.13 13.13
CA LYS A 166 15.45 1.98 13.06
C LYS A 166 15.95 2.13 11.62
N MET A 167 15.35 1.42 10.66
CA MET A 167 15.67 1.55 9.23
C MET A 167 15.59 3.01 8.76
N LYS A 168 14.53 3.72 9.14
CA LYS A 168 14.37 5.15 8.82
C LYS A 168 15.49 6.01 9.41
N GLN A 169 15.91 5.76 10.65
CA GLN A 169 17.01 6.51 11.26
C GLN A 169 18.33 6.24 10.52
N SER A 170 18.62 4.98 10.21
CA SER A 170 19.81 4.59 9.44
C SER A 170 19.81 5.24 8.06
N TYR A 171 18.68 5.21 7.32
CA TYR A 171 18.50 5.90 6.05
C TYR A 171 18.86 7.39 6.13
N ILE A 172 18.38 8.11 7.15
CA ILE A 172 18.66 9.54 7.32
C ILE A 172 20.15 9.79 7.54
N LYS A 173 20.81 8.94 8.34
CA LYS A 173 22.25 9.04 8.60
C LYS A 173 23.06 8.75 7.34
N ILE A 174 22.71 7.71 6.56
CA ILE A 174 23.34 7.37 5.27
C ILE A 174 23.22 8.53 4.30
N HIS A 175 22.00 9.04 4.09
CA HIS A 175 21.78 10.18 3.20
C HIS A 175 22.65 11.38 3.63
N ARG A 176 22.69 11.70 4.92
CA ARG A 176 23.51 12.82 5.42
C ARG A 176 25.01 12.60 5.18
N ALA A 177 25.52 11.41 5.49
CA ALA A 177 26.94 11.06 5.28
C ALA A 177 27.31 11.08 3.79
N ASN A 178 26.47 10.49 2.94
CA ASN A 178 26.64 10.50 1.49
C ASN A 178 26.59 11.92 0.90
N ALA A 179 25.65 12.76 1.34
CA ALA A 179 25.57 14.14 0.90
C ALA A 179 26.80 14.94 1.31
N MET A 180 27.34 14.74 2.52
CA MET A 180 28.59 15.37 2.95
C MET A 180 29.77 14.89 2.12
N LEU A 181 29.89 13.58 1.89
CA LEU A 181 30.92 12.93 1.09
C LEU A 181 31.03 13.57 -0.29
N TRP A 182 29.93 13.57 -1.04
CA TRP A 182 29.93 14.06 -2.41
C TRP A 182 30.01 15.58 -2.52
N ASN A 183 29.54 16.34 -1.53
CA ASN A 183 29.75 17.79 -1.51
C ASN A 183 31.22 18.17 -1.24
N ILE A 184 31.92 17.45 -0.35
CA ILE A 184 33.36 17.66 -0.13
C ILE A 184 34.14 17.35 -1.39
N LEU A 185 33.85 16.20 -2.03
CA LEU A 185 34.49 15.82 -3.29
C LEU A 185 34.19 16.83 -4.40
N LYS A 186 32.94 17.28 -4.55
CA LYS A 186 32.56 18.31 -5.51
C LYS A 186 33.32 19.62 -5.28
N ASN A 187 33.42 20.07 -4.04
CA ASN A 187 34.14 21.30 -3.70
C ASN A 187 35.64 21.17 -3.97
N HIS A 188 36.23 20.00 -3.73
CA HIS A 188 37.63 19.75 -4.06
C HIS A 188 37.87 19.72 -5.56
N VAL A 189 37.03 19.00 -6.32
CA VAL A 189 37.15 18.93 -7.79
C VAL A 189 37.00 20.31 -8.43
N THR A 190 36.23 21.21 -7.82
CA THR A 190 35.99 22.57 -8.35
C THR A 190 36.95 23.64 -7.86
N ASN A 191 37.59 23.48 -6.68
CA ASN A 191 38.49 24.49 -6.10
C ASN A 191 39.91 23.93 -5.91
N GLU A 192 40.94 24.78 -6.06
CA GLU A 192 42.36 24.37 -5.94
C GLU A 192 42.90 24.33 -4.50
N SER A 193 42.08 24.62 -3.49
CA SER A 193 42.57 25.16 -2.20
C SER A 193 42.85 24.15 -1.07
N HIS A 194 42.65 22.84 -1.23
CA HIS A 194 42.76 21.90 -0.11
C HIS A 194 43.95 20.95 -0.22
N SER A 195 44.61 20.70 0.92
CA SER A 195 45.66 19.68 1.03
C SER A 195 45.08 18.28 0.75
N THR A 196 45.63 17.60 -0.25
CA THR A 196 45.21 16.29 -0.75
C THR A 196 45.13 15.23 0.36
N LYS A 197 46.09 15.20 1.29
CA LYS A 197 46.11 14.25 2.41
C LYS A 197 44.91 14.41 3.35
N SER A 198 44.53 15.66 3.65
CA SER A 198 43.39 15.97 4.53
C SER A 198 42.05 15.57 3.90
N ILE A 199 41.96 15.57 2.57
CA ILE A 199 40.74 15.16 1.87
C ILE A 199 40.58 13.65 1.88
N LYS A 200 41.61 12.89 1.53
CA LYS A 200 41.55 11.42 1.59
C LYS A 200 41.09 10.95 2.97
N GLU A 201 41.69 11.44 4.05
CA GLU A 201 41.31 11.09 5.43
C GLU A 201 39.83 11.41 5.74
N ARG A 202 39.35 12.60 5.35
CA ARG A 202 37.95 13.00 5.55
C ARG A 202 36.97 12.16 4.72
N THR A 203 37.34 11.84 3.48
CA THR A 203 36.53 11.03 2.57
C THR A 203 36.43 9.60 3.09
N LEU A 204 37.53 8.99 3.53
CA LEU A 204 37.54 7.66 4.14
C LEU A 204 36.74 7.59 5.45
N ASP A 205 36.81 8.62 6.32
CA ASP A 205 35.97 8.71 7.51
C ASP A 205 34.48 8.74 7.14
N LEU A 206 34.09 9.53 6.13
CA LEU A 206 32.69 9.58 5.69
C LEU A 206 32.22 8.27 5.06
N ILE A 207 33.06 7.59 4.29
CA ILE A 207 32.76 6.25 3.74
C ILE A 207 32.54 5.27 4.89
N SER A 208 33.40 5.25 5.91
CA SER A 208 33.24 4.37 7.07
C SER A 208 31.92 4.59 7.82
N ARG A 209 31.43 5.83 7.86
CA ARG A 209 30.11 6.15 8.43
C ARG A 209 28.97 5.66 7.55
N VAL A 210 29.09 5.76 6.22
CA VAL A 210 28.10 5.22 5.28
C VAL A 210 27.99 3.71 5.47
N THR A 211 29.11 2.98 5.44
CA THR A 211 29.15 1.52 5.63
C THR A 211 28.56 1.12 6.97
N LYS A 212 28.97 1.76 8.07
CA LYS A 212 28.41 1.48 9.39
C LYS A 212 26.90 1.67 9.44
N HIS A 213 26.37 2.72 8.81
CA HIS A 213 24.94 2.97 8.82
C HIS A 213 24.16 2.07 7.86
N GLU A 214 24.80 1.55 6.80
CA GLU A 214 24.27 0.45 6.00
C GLU A 214 24.16 -0.82 6.83
N ASP A 215 25.19 -1.21 7.58
CA ASP A 215 25.13 -2.38 8.47
C ASP A 215 23.97 -2.24 9.49
N ASP A 216 23.84 -1.05 10.11
CA ASP A 216 22.72 -0.72 11.01
C ASP A 216 21.34 -0.84 10.31
N PHE A 217 21.28 -0.54 9.01
CA PHE A 217 20.05 -0.63 8.20
C PHE A 217 19.74 -2.10 7.86
N GLU A 218 20.73 -2.85 7.38
CA GLU A 218 20.60 -4.24 6.99
C GLU A 218 20.20 -5.12 8.17
N GLN A 219 20.82 -4.92 9.34
CA GLN A 219 20.43 -5.62 10.56
C GLN A 219 18.95 -5.37 10.93
N ALA A 220 18.48 -4.13 10.81
CA ALA A 220 17.08 -3.79 11.09
C ALA A 220 16.12 -4.37 10.03
N TYR A 221 16.56 -4.45 8.78
CA TYR A 221 15.81 -5.07 7.68
C TYR A 221 15.69 -6.59 7.88
N GLU A 222 16.79 -7.27 8.18
CA GLU A 222 16.80 -8.71 8.46
C GLU A 222 15.95 -9.06 9.68
N GLU A 223 16.02 -8.27 10.75
CA GLU A 223 15.16 -8.48 11.92
C GLU A 223 13.69 -8.26 11.57
N PHE A 224 13.36 -7.23 10.78
CA PHE A 224 12.01 -6.98 10.30
C PHE A 224 11.45 -8.15 9.48
N ASP A 225 12.26 -8.74 8.60
CA ASP A 225 11.90 -9.91 7.79
C ASP A 225 11.77 -11.18 8.65
N ARG A 226 12.72 -11.40 9.58
CA ARG A 226 12.74 -12.55 10.48
C ARG A 226 11.53 -12.60 11.40
N LEU A 227 11.10 -11.46 11.95
CA LEU A 227 10.00 -11.39 12.89
C LEU A 227 8.67 -11.87 12.30
N HIS A 228 8.52 -11.84 10.97
CA HIS A 228 7.24 -12.10 10.32
C HIS A 228 7.47 -12.83 8.99
N SER A 229 7.29 -14.15 9.00
CA SER A 229 7.41 -14.99 7.80
C SER A 229 6.17 -14.96 6.91
N SER A 230 5.08 -14.35 7.39
CA SER A 230 3.84 -14.22 6.65
C SER A 230 3.19 -12.85 6.88
N PHE A 231 2.53 -12.38 5.82
CA PHE A 231 1.92 -11.05 5.75
C PHE A 231 1.02 -10.70 6.95
N ASP A 232 0.22 -11.67 7.42
CA ASP A 232 -0.73 -11.47 8.52
C ASP A 232 -0.05 -11.22 9.87
N GLN A 233 1.24 -11.56 10.01
CA GLN A 233 1.97 -11.37 11.25
C GLN A 233 2.45 -9.91 11.41
N TYR A 234 2.69 -9.21 10.30
CA TYR A 234 3.13 -7.80 10.31
C TYR A 234 2.04 -6.83 10.81
N PHE A 235 0.77 -7.23 10.74
CA PHE A 235 -0.37 -6.36 11.01
C PHE A 235 -1.40 -6.98 11.95
N ALA A 236 -1.75 -6.24 13.00
CA ALA A 236 -2.92 -6.52 13.82
C ALA A 236 -4.17 -5.85 13.21
N LYS A 237 -5.30 -6.58 13.26
CA LYS A 237 -6.64 -6.06 12.98
C LYS A 237 -7.21 -5.28 14.18
#